data_AF-A0A1H5HDR3-F1
#
_entry.id   AF-A0A1H5HDR3-F1
#
_cell.length_a   1.000
_cell.length_b   1.000
_cell.length_c   1.000
_cell.angle_alpha   90.00
_cell.angle_beta   90.00
_cell.angle_gamma   90.00
#
_symmetry.space_group_name_H-M   'P 1'
#
loop_
_entity.id
_entity.type
_entity.pdbx_description
1 polymer ?
#
loop_
_entity_poly.entity_id
_entity_poly.type
_entity_poly.pdbx_seq_one_letter_code
_entity_poly.pdbx_strand_id
1 'polypeptide(L)'
;MQRTAVPYGFMIGPSGEFGIHAGQWVPLHATVEGWVESLALTHHASMCAKRITKVTGDDVNGIVLDGFEPVREVMGLADAWWRGADSLVAVYTGEAEALSFPRGRTALIYSGLDEWGLRGGVTDSDS
;
A
#
# COMPACT_ATOMS: atom_id res chain seq x y z
N MET A 1 -1.80 -22.53 15.57
CA MET A 1 -0.95 -21.51 14.93
C MET A 1 -0.36 -22.15 13.67
N GLN A 2 -0.78 -21.72 12.49
CA GLN A 2 -0.25 -22.21 11.21
C GLN A 2 0.97 -21.36 10.83
N ARG A 3 2.12 -21.97 10.54
CA ARG A 3 3.30 -21.26 10.06
C ARG A 3 3.22 -21.20 8.53
N THR A 4 3.20 -20.00 7.98
CA THR A 4 3.29 -19.76 6.54
C THR A 4 4.66 -19.19 6.25
N ALA A 5 5.32 -19.70 5.22
CA ALA A 5 6.56 -19.14 4.69
C ALA A 5 6.25 -18.34 3.42
N VAL A 6 7.00 -17.27 3.20
CA VAL A 6 6.95 -16.45 1.98
C VAL A 6 8.23 -16.69 1.16
N PRO A 7 8.19 -16.51 -0.17
CA PRO A 7 9.34 -16.76 -1.04
C PRO A 7 10.37 -15.62 -1.06
N TYR A 8 10.30 -14.68 -0.11
CA TYR A 8 11.19 -13.52 0.03
C TYR A 8 11.58 -13.29 1.49
N GLY A 9 12.71 -12.61 1.70
CA GLY A 9 13.09 -12.07 3.01
C GLY A 9 12.72 -10.59 3.13
N PHE A 10 12.37 -10.14 4.32
CA PHE A 10 12.27 -8.71 4.63
C PHE A 10 13.66 -8.16 4.97
N MET A 11 13.97 -6.97 4.48
CA MET A 11 15.24 -6.29 4.78
C MET A 11 15.01 -4.81 5.02
N ILE A 12 15.95 -4.19 5.74
CA ILE A 12 16.05 -2.74 5.88
C ILE A 12 17.26 -2.28 5.05
N GLY A 13 17.01 -1.34 4.14
CA GLY A 13 18.03 -0.72 3.29
C GLY A 13 18.97 0.19 4.08
N PRO A 14 20.11 0.56 3.49
CA PRO A 14 21.11 1.38 4.17
C PRO A 14 20.63 2.80 4.52
N SER A 15 19.57 3.31 3.88
CA SER A 15 18.96 4.60 4.19
C SER A 15 17.71 4.47 5.08
N GLY A 16 17.39 3.25 5.53
CA GLY A 16 16.23 2.96 6.38
C GLY A 16 15.01 2.41 5.63
N GLU A 17 15.11 2.18 4.31
CA GLU A 17 14.00 1.71 3.49
C GLU A 17 13.53 0.33 3.96
N PHE A 18 12.22 0.14 4.14
CA PHE A 18 11.67 -1.19 4.35
C PHE A 18 11.39 -1.85 3.01
N GLY A 19 11.83 -3.09 2.84
CA GLY A 19 11.57 -3.79 1.59
C GLY A 19 11.71 -5.30 1.65
N ILE A 20 11.68 -5.91 0.46
CA ILE A 20 11.77 -7.36 0.29
C ILE A 20 12.91 -7.74 -0.65
N HIS A 21 13.47 -8.93 -0.43
CA HIS A 21 14.49 -9.51 -1.28
C HIS A 21 14.09 -10.92 -1.71
N ALA A 22 13.87 -11.09 -3.00
CA ALA A 22 13.79 -12.40 -3.67
C ALA A 22 14.44 -12.30 -5.03
N GLY A 23 15.64 -12.85 -5.20
CA GLY A 23 16.45 -12.67 -6.42
C GLY A 23 17.00 -11.25 -6.60
N GLN A 24 16.19 -10.22 -6.33
CA GLN A 24 16.54 -8.80 -6.32
C GLN A 24 15.93 -8.10 -5.09
N TRP A 25 16.59 -7.03 -4.65
CA TRP A 25 16.12 -6.12 -3.60
C TRP A 25 15.11 -5.13 -4.17
N VAL A 26 13.96 -4.99 -3.52
CA VAL A 26 12.94 -4.00 -3.88
C VAL A 26 12.50 -3.24 -2.61
N PRO A 27 12.78 -1.92 -2.53
CA PRO A 27 12.30 -1.10 -1.44
C PRO A 27 10.78 -0.85 -1.61
N LEU A 28 10.00 -1.17 -0.58
CA LEU A 28 8.55 -1.01 -0.58
C LEU A 28 8.14 0.36 -0.05
N HIS A 29 8.79 0.78 1.04
CA HIS A 29 8.56 2.05 1.73
C HIS A 29 9.90 2.71 2.05
N ALA A 30 9.94 4.05 2.01
CA ALA A 30 11.17 4.80 2.23
C ALA A 30 11.69 4.68 3.69
N THR A 31 10.81 4.36 4.65
CA THR A 31 11.23 3.98 6.01
C THR A 31 10.40 2.82 6.57
N VAL A 32 10.87 2.26 7.69
CA VAL A 32 10.12 1.27 8.49
C VAL A 32 8.83 1.85 9.04
N GLU A 33 8.84 3.10 9.50
CA GLU A 33 7.63 3.80 9.96
C GLU A 33 6.61 3.91 8.84
N GLY A 34 7.02 4.28 7.62
CA GLY A 34 6.11 4.31 6.47
C GLY A 34 5.44 2.97 6.18
N TRP A 35 6.17 1.86 6.36
CA TRP A 35 5.60 0.52 6.28
C TRP A 35 4.62 0.22 7.42
N VAL A 36 4.94 0.61 8.66
CA VAL A 36 4.02 0.43 9.79
C VAL A 36 2.74 1.24 9.59
N GLU A 37 2.85 2.48 9.11
CA GLU A 37 1.71 3.33 8.77
C GLU A 37 0.86 2.73 7.65
N SER A 38 1.48 2.06 6.66
CA SER A 38 0.73 1.38 5.59
C SER A 38 -0.09 0.19 6.12
N LEU A 39 0.43 -0.54 7.10
CA LEU A 39 -0.31 -1.61 7.79
C LEU A 39 -1.44 -1.05 8.67
N ALA A 40 -1.18 0.03 9.41
CA ALA A 40 -2.20 0.71 10.19
C ALA A 40 -3.34 1.22 9.30
N LEU A 41 -3.00 1.86 8.19
CA LEU A 41 -3.95 2.35 7.20
C LEU A 41 -4.74 1.21 6.54
N THR A 42 -4.08 0.09 6.22
CA THR A 42 -4.74 -1.13 5.72
C THR A 42 -5.81 -1.60 6.70
N HIS A 43 -5.46 -1.70 7.98
CA HIS A 43 -6.39 -2.15 9.00
C HIS A 43 -7.57 -1.19 9.16
N HIS A 44 -7.29 0.11 9.29
CA HIS A 44 -8.31 1.16 9.41
C HIS A 44 -9.27 1.18 8.22
N ALA A 45 -8.75 1.25 7.00
CA ALA A 45 -9.55 1.28 5.78
C ALA A 45 -10.41 0.01 5.64
N SER A 46 -9.89 -1.16 6.05
CA SER A 46 -10.64 -2.42 6.01
C SER A 46 -11.82 -2.43 6.98
N MET A 47 -11.74 -1.71 8.09
CA MET A 47 -12.80 -1.60 9.08
C MET A 47 -13.87 -0.57 8.69
N CYS A 48 -13.50 0.47 7.94
CA CYS A 48 -14.39 1.58 7.60
C CYS A 48 -15.03 1.47 6.20
N ALA A 49 -14.39 0.78 5.25
CA ALA A 49 -14.87 0.74 3.88
C ALA A 49 -16.20 -0.02 3.74
N LYS A 50 -17.11 0.52 2.94
CA LYS A 50 -18.36 -0.17 2.57
C LYS A 50 -18.11 -1.30 1.58
N ARG A 51 -17.04 -1.19 0.79
CA ARG A 51 -16.63 -2.18 -0.21
C ARG A 51 -15.12 -2.18 -0.37
N ILE A 52 -14.54 -3.38 -0.48
CA ILE A 52 -13.14 -3.59 -0.81
C ILE A 52 -13.08 -4.36 -2.13
N THR A 53 -12.45 -3.78 -3.15
CA THR A 53 -12.26 -4.42 -4.46
C THR A 53 -10.79 -4.74 -4.65
N LYS A 54 -10.47 -5.99 -4.99
CA LYS A 54 -9.13 -6.42 -5.36
C LYS A 54 -9.00 -6.46 -6.88
N VAL A 55 -7.95 -5.82 -7.39
CA VAL A 55 -7.56 -5.81 -8.80
C VAL A 55 -6.17 -6.44 -8.90
N THR A 56 -5.90 -7.22 -9.94
CA THR A 56 -4.62 -7.93 -10.09
C THR A 56 -4.12 -7.90 -11.53
N GLY A 57 -2.82 -8.02 -11.72
CA GLY A 57 -2.22 -8.12 -13.04
C GLY A 57 -2.32 -6.83 -13.84
N ASP A 58 -2.59 -6.94 -15.14
CA ASP A 58 -2.55 -5.79 -16.05
C ASP A 58 -3.67 -4.79 -15.79
N ASP A 59 -4.79 -5.24 -15.21
CA ASP A 59 -5.92 -4.40 -14.82
C ASP A 59 -5.54 -3.34 -13.78
N VAL A 60 -4.45 -3.56 -13.03
CA VAL A 60 -3.92 -2.56 -12.08
C VAL A 60 -3.52 -1.27 -12.80
N ASN A 61 -3.01 -1.36 -14.05
CA ASN A 61 -2.64 -0.17 -14.82
C ASN A 61 -3.87 0.59 -15.35
N GLY A 62 -5.06 -0.03 -15.32
CA GLY A 62 -6.32 0.60 -15.71
C GLY A 62 -6.96 1.43 -14.59
N ILE A 63 -6.39 1.43 -13.39
CA ILE A 63 -6.89 2.24 -12.27
C ILE A 63 -6.56 3.71 -12.55
N VAL A 64 -7.60 4.52 -12.76
CA VAL A 64 -7.47 5.96 -12.93
C VAL A 64 -7.35 6.61 -11.55
N LEU A 65 -6.19 7.21 -11.28
CA LEU A 65 -5.88 7.90 -10.02
C LEU A 65 -5.94 9.43 -10.17
N ASP A 66 -6.47 9.93 -11.28
CA ASP A 66 -6.64 11.37 -11.50
C ASP A 66 -7.53 11.97 -10.40
N GLY A 67 -7.05 13.03 -9.76
CA GLY A 67 -7.73 13.66 -8.63
C GLY A 67 -7.56 12.94 -7.29
N PHE A 68 -6.73 11.88 -7.23
CA PHE A 68 -6.29 11.29 -5.98
C PHE A 68 -4.97 11.91 -5.54
N GLU A 69 -4.82 12.11 -4.23
CA GLU A 69 -3.60 12.59 -3.62
C GLU A 69 -2.77 11.41 -3.07
N PRO A 70 -1.45 11.38 -3.25
CA PRO A 70 -0.60 10.39 -2.59
C PRO A 70 -0.71 10.49 -1.06
N VAL A 71 -0.86 9.36 -0.38
CA VAL A 71 -0.76 9.29 1.07
C VAL A 71 0.72 9.32 1.44
N ARG A 72 1.21 10.45 1.94
CA ARG A 72 2.65 10.66 2.18
C ARG A 72 3.12 10.00 3.46
N GLU A 73 2.22 9.80 4.41
CA GLU A 73 2.45 9.19 5.71
C GLU A 73 3.02 7.77 5.58
N VAL A 74 2.61 7.03 4.53
CA VAL A 74 3.13 5.68 4.26
C VAL A 74 4.47 5.68 3.53
N MET A 75 4.92 6.82 3.00
CA MET A 75 6.17 6.97 2.23
C MET A 75 6.41 5.83 1.22
N GLY A 76 5.38 5.53 0.43
CA GLY A 76 5.39 4.42 -0.52
C GLY A 76 6.43 4.59 -1.63
N LEU A 77 7.10 3.50 -1.96
CA LEU A 77 7.97 3.34 -3.12
C LEU A 77 7.31 2.36 -4.09
N ALA A 78 7.65 1.06 -4.03
CA ALA A 78 6.97 0.04 -4.83
C ALA A 78 5.54 -0.27 -4.32
N ASP A 79 5.29 -0.05 -3.03
CA ASP A 79 3.96 -0.22 -2.44
C ASP A 79 3.46 1.14 -1.96
N ALA A 80 2.43 1.67 -2.61
CA ALA A 80 1.99 3.06 -2.46
C ALA A 80 0.48 3.18 -2.29
N TRP A 81 0.06 4.35 -1.78
CA TRP A 81 -1.32 4.64 -1.42
C TRP A 81 -1.78 5.98 -1.97
N TRP A 82 -3.06 6.02 -2.35
CA TRP A 82 -3.72 7.20 -2.90
C TRP A 82 -5.07 7.42 -2.21
N ARG A 83 -5.40 8.68 -2.00
CA ARG A 83 -6.60 9.15 -1.31
C ARG A 83 -7.46 9.97 -2.25
N GLY A 84 -8.66 9.48 -2.52
CA GLY A 84 -9.69 10.16 -3.31
C GLY A 84 -10.78 10.75 -2.42
N ALA A 85 -11.89 11.14 -3.04
CA ALA A 85 -13.01 11.80 -2.36
C ALA A 85 -13.73 10.91 -1.33
N ASP A 86 -13.91 9.62 -1.64
CA ASP A 86 -14.56 8.63 -0.76
C ASP A 86 -13.84 7.26 -0.78
N SER A 87 -12.60 7.24 -1.25
CA SER A 87 -11.85 5.99 -1.44
C SER A 87 -10.37 6.10 -1.14
N LEU A 88 -9.81 4.99 -0.64
CA LEU A 88 -8.37 4.76 -0.57
C LEU A 88 -8.00 3.67 -1.58
N VAL A 89 -6.89 3.86 -2.30
CA VAL A 89 -6.35 2.86 -3.22
C VAL A 89 -4.93 2.52 -2.78
N ALA A 90 -4.69 1.24 -2.50
CA ALA A 90 -3.35 0.71 -2.27
C ALA A 90 -2.90 -0.03 -3.52
N VAL A 91 -1.73 0.28 -4.06
CA VAL A 91 -1.12 -0.46 -5.17
C VAL A 91 0.17 -1.10 -4.66
N TYR A 92 0.23 -2.43 -4.79
CA TYR A 92 1.36 -3.26 -4.38
C TYR A 92 2.06 -3.79 -5.63
N THR A 93 3.25 -3.27 -5.93
CA THR A 93 4.07 -3.75 -7.04
C THR A 93 5.34 -4.45 -6.59
N GLY A 94 5.73 -4.32 -5.32
CA GLY A 94 7.04 -4.77 -4.87
C GLY A 94 7.28 -6.28 -4.99
N GLU A 95 6.31 -7.11 -4.62
CA GLU A 95 6.44 -8.57 -4.75
C GLU A 95 6.54 -9.00 -6.22
N ALA A 96 5.78 -8.34 -7.10
CA ALA A 96 5.81 -8.58 -8.53
C ALA A 96 7.17 -8.23 -9.15
N GLU A 97 7.76 -7.13 -8.70
CA GLU A 97 9.11 -6.72 -9.11
C GLU A 97 10.16 -7.69 -8.59
N ALA A 98 10.17 -7.98 -7.28
CA ALA A 98 11.14 -8.86 -6.65
C ALA A 98 11.17 -10.22 -7.34
N LEU A 99 9.99 -10.84 -7.52
CA LEU A 99 9.86 -12.16 -8.14
C LEU A 99 9.93 -12.15 -9.68
N SER A 100 10.18 -11.00 -10.33
CA SER A 100 10.13 -10.86 -11.79
C SER A 100 8.83 -11.41 -12.40
N PHE A 101 7.72 -11.15 -11.71
CA PHE A 101 6.38 -11.62 -12.09
C PHE A 101 5.42 -10.42 -12.20
N PRO A 102 5.45 -9.64 -13.30
CA PRO A 102 4.66 -8.42 -13.45
C PRO A 102 3.14 -8.59 -13.30
N ARG A 103 2.63 -9.80 -13.57
CA ARG A 103 1.21 -10.14 -13.39
C ARG A 103 0.81 -10.34 -11.92
N GLY A 104 1.79 -10.37 -11.01
CA GLY A 104 1.58 -10.46 -9.56
C GLY A 104 1.21 -9.13 -8.90
N ARG A 105 1.28 -8.01 -9.63
CA ARG A 105 0.86 -6.70 -9.12
C ARG A 105 -0.58 -6.76 -8.64
N THR A 106 -0.87 -6.12 -7.52
CA THR A 106 -2.19 -6.12 -6.90
C THR A 106 -2.54 -4.71 -6.50
N ALA A 107 -3.82 -4.34 -6.61
CA ALA A 107 -4.35 -3.16 -5.96
C ALA A 107 -5.58 -3.52 -5.11
N LEU A 108 -5.75 -2.79 -4.01
CA LEU A 108 -6.94 -2.83 -3.18
C LEU A 108 -7.60 -1.45 -3.20
N ILE A 109 -8.88 -1.42 -3.54
CA ILE A 109 -9.70 -0.21 -3.60
C ILE A 109 -10.72 -0.30 -2.47
N TYR A 110 -10.58 0.58 -1.49
CA TYR A 110 -11.48 0.75 -0.35
C TYR A 110 -12.44 1.89 -0.69
N SER A 111 -13.73 1.61 -0.88
CA SER A 111 -14.71 2.60 -1.34
C SER A 111 -15.81 2.87 -0.31
N GLY A 112 -16.43 4.05 -0.43
CA GLY A 112 -17.55 4.47 0.41
C GLY A 112 -17.11 4.88 1.82
N LEU A 113 -15.88 5.37 1.96
CA LEU A 113 -15.31 5.92 3.18
C LEU A 113 -15.84 7.35 3.39
N ASP A 114 -16.15 7.67 4.65
CA ASP A 114 -16.37 9.05 5.08
C ASP A 114 -15.04 9.70 5.48
N GLU A 115 -15.08 10.94 5.97
CA GLU A 115 -13.88 11.69 6.36
C GLU A 115 -13.04 10.95 7.41
N TRP A 116 -13.68 10.30 8.38
CA TRP A 116 -13.00 9.46 9.37
C TRP A 116 -12.35 8.24 8.73
N GLY A 117 -13.07 7.53 7.88
CA GLY A 117 -12.56 6.38 7.13
C GLY A 117 -11.38 6.73 6.23
N LEU A 118 -11.35 7.95 5.69
CA LEU A 118 -10.21 8.45 4.95
C LEU A 118 -9.06 8.77 5.91
N ARG A 119 -9.25 9.71 6.84
CA ARG A 119 -8.15 10.40 7.55
C ARG A 119 -7.80 9.85 8.93
N GLY A 120 -8.57 8.88 9.44
CA GLY A 120 -8.36 8.33 10.79
C GLY A 120 -8.54 9.33 11.92
N GLY A 121 -9.22 10.46 11.66
CA GLY A 121 -9.44 11.52 12.63
C GLY A 121 -8.38 12.62 12.68
N VAL A 122 -7.36 12.58 11.81
CA VAL A 122 -6.36 13.66 11.71
C VAL A 122 -6.90 14.76 10.80
N THR A 123 -7.05 15.97 11.32
CA THR A 123 -7.35 17.17 10.51
C THR A 123 -6.04 17.81 10.06
N ASP A 124 -6.00 18.43 8.87
CA ASP A 124 -4.79 19.09 8.33
C ASP A 124 -4.22 20.22 9.24
N SER A 125 -4.90 20.55 10.34
CA SER A 125 -4.49 21.51 11.37
C SER A 125 -3.45 20.98 12.37
N ASP A 126 -3.15 19.69 12.40
CA ASP A 126 -2.25 19.07 13.39
C ASP A 126 -0.86 18.69 12.81
N SER A 127 -0.46 19.24 11.65
CA SER A 127 0.86 19.05 11.02
C SER A 127 1.72 20.31 11.01
#